data_AF-A0A2D7JZD6-F1
#
_entry.id   AF-A0A2D7JZD6-F1
#
_cell.length_a   1.000
_cell.length_b   1.000
_cell.length_c   1.000
_cell.angle_alpha   90.00
_cell.angle_beta   90.00
_cell.angle_gamma   90.00
#
_symmetry.space_group_name_H-M   'P 1'
#
loop_
_entity.id
_entity.type
_entity.pdbx_description
1 polymer ?
#
loop_
_entity_poly.entity_id
_entity_poly.type
_entity_poly.pdbx_seq_one_letter_code
_entity_poly.pdbx_strand_id
1 'polypeptide(L)'
;MRPNNWENESYNNIKEDNRPYMDPYVKNLIEKSFLTIERLRRGQRKTYFTGNWQKDVMSCFPGRQSAKIFKKMRVFLDREDLVFAQKKLTNLDGYEYIVMRK
;
A
#
# COMPACT_ATOMS: atom_id res chain seq x y z
N MET A 1 24.10 15.66 -2.60
CA MET A 1 22.67 15.31 -2.69
C MET A 1 22.53 14.14 -3.65
N ARG A 2 21.84 13.05 -3.28
CA ARG A 2 21.57 11.95 -4.22
C ARG A 2 20.44 12.39 -5.15
N PRO A 3 20.56 12.22 -6.48
CA PRO A 3 19.50 12.57 -7.41
C PRO A 3 18.22 11.82 -7.07
N ASN A 4 17.12 12.56 -7.04
CA ASN A 4 15.81 12.04 -6.76
C ASN A 4 15.26 11.45 -8.07
N ASN A 5 15.22 10.13 -8.18
CA ASN A 5 14.99 9.38 -9.42
C ASN A 5 13.56 9.50 -10.01
N TRP A 6 12.77 10.47 -9.54
CA TRP A 6 11.40 10.76 -10.01
C TRP A 6 11.33 11.86 -11.07
N GLU A 7 12.43 12.56 -11.34
CA GLU A 7 12.53 13.59 -12.40
C GLU A 7 12.92 13.01 -13.76
N ASN A 8 13.23 11.71 -13.85
CA ASN A 8 13.57 11.07 -15.12
C ASN A 8 12.32 10.87 -15.99
N GLU A 9 12.22 11.62 -17.09
CA GLU A 9 11.21 11.48 -18.15
C GLU A 9 11.05 10.05 -18.69
N SER A 10 12.08 9.21 -18.48
CA SER A 10 12.06 7.76 -18.72
C SER A 10 10.89 7.03 -18.04
N TYR A 11 10.41 7.46 -16.87
CA TYR A 11 9.28 6.81 -16.18
C TYR A 11 7.91 7.13 -16.80
N ASN A 12 7.79 8.26 -17.52
CA ASN A 12 6.56 8.64 -18.20
C ASN A 12 6.46 8.03 -19.61
N ASN A 13 7.57 7.52 -20.17
CA ASN A 13 7.70 7.02 -21.55
C ASN A 13 8.07 5.52 -21.64
N ILE A 14 7.68 4.72 -20.65
CA ILE A 14 7.85 3.27 -20.74
C ILE A 14 6.79 2.72 -21.69
N LYS A 15 7.18 2.38 -22.93
CA LYS A 15 6.37 1.58 -23.87
C LYS A 15 5.78 0.37 -23.13
N GLU A 16 4.55 -0.02 -23.44
CA GLU A 16 3.76 -1.00 -22.66
C GLU A 16 4.50 -2.30 -22.26
N ASP A 17 5.51 -2.71 -23.04
CA ASP A 17 6.34 -3.90 -22.84
C ASP A 17 7.49 -3.75 -21.82
N ASN A 18 7.89 -2.54 -21.44
CA ASN A 18 8.97 -2.30 -20.47
C ASN A 18 8.45 -1.97 -19.06
N ARG A 19 7.14 -2.14 -18.82
CA ARG A 19 6.54 -1.90 -17.50
C ARG A 19 7.18 -2.86 -16.49
N PRO A 20 7.61 -2.40 -15.31
CA PRO A 20 8.08 -3.31 -14.26
C PRO A 20 7.03 -4.38 -14.04
N TYR A 21 7.44 -5.65 -13.99
CA TYR A 21 6.56 -6.77 -13.74
C TYR A 21 5.79 -6.50 -12.44
N MET A 22 4.47 -6.30 -12.56
CA MET A 22 3.60 -6.13 -11.41
C MET A 22 3.32 -7.51 -10.85
N ASP A 23 3.84 -7.81 -9.67
CA ASP A 23 3.52 -9.05 -8.99
C ASP A 23 1.99 -9.13 -8.77
N PRO A 24 1.29 -10.08 -9.43
CA PRO A 24 -0.16 -10.17 -9.34
C PRO A 24 -0.65 -10.49 -7.93
N TYR A 25 0.15 -11.21 -7.15
CA TYR A 25 -0.16 -11.56 -5.77
C TYR A 25 -0.09 -10.33 -4.87
N VAL A 26 1.00 -9.56 -4.95
CA VAL A 26 1.18 -8.32 -4.16
C VAL A 26 0.12 -7.28 -4.53
N LYS A 27 -0.17 -7.13 -5.82
CA LYS A 27 -1.26 -6.28 -6.30
C LYS A 27 -2.60 -6.68 -5.68
N ASN A 28 -2.96 -7.96 -5.75
CA ASN A 28 -4.20 -8.47 -5.16
C ASN A 28 -4.24 -8.29 -3.64
N LEU A 29 -3.12 -8.43 -2.93
CA LEU A 29 -3.05 -8.17 -1.49
C LEU A 29 -3.35 -6.71 -1.16
N ILE A 30 -2.75 -5.78 -1.91
CA ILE A 30 -2.95 -4.33 -1.71
C ILE A 30 -4.40 -3.93 -2.04
N GLU A 31 -4.99 -4.48 -3.10
CA GLU A 31 -6.39 -4.25 -3.43
C GLU A 31 -7.35 -4.81 -2.36
N LYS A 32 -7.09 -6.02 -1.85
CA LYS A 32 -7.84 -6.62 -0.73
C LYS A 32 -7.72 -5.83 0.56
N SER A 33 -6.60 -5.14 0.77
CA SER A 33 -6.38 -4.31 1.95
C SER A 33 -7.43 -3.19 2.04
N PHE A 34 -7.67 -2.48 0.92
CA PHE A 34 -8.69 -1.44 0.84
C PHE A 34 -10.10 -2.00 1.03
N LEU A 35 -10.41 -3.13 0.40
CA LEU A 35 -11.71 -3.79 0.58
C LEU A 35 -11.94 -4.20 2.05
N THR A 36 -10.89 -4.59 2.76
CA THR A 36 -10.96 -4.94 4.18
C THR A 36 -11.30 -3.73 5.03
N ILE A 37 -10.68 -2.58 4.75
CA ILE A 37 -10.94 -1.31 5.45
C ILE A 37 -12.37 -0.81 5.15
N GLU A 38 -12.79 -0.83 3.87
CA GLU A 38 -14.11 -0.37 3.43
C GLU A 38 -15.25 -1.20 4.06
N ARG A 39 -15.07 -2.52 4.16
CA ARG A 39 -16.07 -3.46 4.71
C ARG A 39 -16.02 -3.61 6.24
N LEU A 40 -15.17 -2.83 6.92
CA LEU A 40 -15.01 -2.93 8.37
C LEU A 40 -16.25 -2.35 9.09
N ARG A 41 -16.89 -3.18 9.92
CA ARG A 41 -18.05 -2.76 10.72
C ARG A 41 -17.60 -2.13 12.03
N ARG A 42 -18.46 -1.30 12.63
CA ARG A 42 -18.24 -0.69 13.94
C ARG A 42 -17.93 -1.74 15.01
N GLY A 43 -16.93 -1.48 15.84
CA GLY A 43 -16.43 -2.41 16.87
C GLY A 43 -15.54 -3.54 16.35
N GLN A 44 -15.33 -3.67 15.03
CA GLN A 44 -14.46 -4.71 14.48
C GLN A 44 -13.01 -4.27 14.42
N ARG A 45 -12.12 -5.25 14.64
CA ARG A 45 -10.67 -5.17 14.43
C ARG A 45 -10.26 -6.21 13.39
N LYS A 46 -9.50 -5.81 12.37
CA LYS A 46 -8.98 -6.72 11.35
C LYS A 46 -7.57 -6.34 10.92
N THR A 47 -6.79 -7.35 10.56
CA THR A 47 -5.54 -7.18 9.82
C THR A 47 -5.89 -6.96 8.36
N TYR A 48 -5.50 -5.81 7.80
CA TYR A 48 -5.77 -5.47 6.40
C TYR A 48 -4.58 -5.74 5.49
N PHE A 49 -3.36 -5.80 6.04
CA PHE A 49 -2.16 -6.11 5.26
C PHE A 49 -1.08 -6.73 6.14
N THR A 50 -0.27 -7.60 5.54
CA THR A 50 0.91 -8.20 6.17
C THR A 50 2.07 -8.11 5.20
N GLY A 51 3.20 -7.52 5.61
CA GLY A 51 4.35 -7.30 4.74
C GLY A 51 5.03 -5.96 5.02
N ASN A 52 5.67 -5.37 4.02
CA ASN A 52 6.24 -4.03 4.10
C ASN A 52 5.50 -3.12 3.12
N TRP A 53 4.41 -2.51 3.61
CA TRP A 53 3.45 -1.77 2.77
C TRP A 53 4.13 -0.80 1.80
N GLN A 54 5.05 0.03 2.29
CA GLN A 54 5.72 1.01 1.44
C GLN A 54 6.59 0.34 0.38
N LYS A 55 7.40 -0.67 0.77
CA LYS A 55 8.27 -1.38 -0.16
C LYS A 55 7.47 -2.14 -1.21
N ASP A 56 6.41 -2.82 -0.79
CA ASP A 56 5.56 -3.66 -1.64
C ASP A 56 4.73 -2.82 -2.62
N VAL A 57 4.22 -1.66 -2.19
CA VAL A 57 3.54 -0.71 -3.08
C VAL A 57 4.54 -0.12 -4.10
N MET A 58 5.73 0.27 -3.66
CA MET A 58 6.72 0.90 -4.54
C MET A 58 7.36 -0.08 -5.52
N SER A 59 7.50 -1.36 -5.15
CA SER A 59 8.03 -2.40 -6.03
C SER A 59 6.98 -2.84 -7.06
N CYS A 60 5.71 -2.95 -6.65
CA CYS A 60 4.64 -3.46 -7.50
C CYS A 60 3.98 -2.38 -8.37
N PHE A 61 3.98 -1.11 -7.96
CA PHE A 61 3.27 -0.03 -8.67
C PHE A 61 4.22 1.12 -9.05
N PRO A 62 4.50 1.33 -10.35
CA PRO A 62 5.42 2.36 -10.78
C PRO A 62 4.81 3.78 -10.70
N GLY A 63 5.64 4.73 -10.27
CA GLY A 63 5.43 6.18 -10.41
C GLY A 63 4.04 6.67 -9.98
N ARG A 64 3.22 7.08 -10.95
CA ARG A 64 1.88 7.65 -10.69
C ARG A 64 0.92 6.67 -10.01
N GLN A 65 1.11 5.36 -10.17
CA GLN A 65 0.21 4.37 -9.59
C GLN A 65 0.42 4.20 -8.08
N SER A 66 1.68 4.11 -7.62
CA SER A 66 1.97 4.08 -6.18
C SER A 66 1.51 5.36 -5.50
N ALA A 67 1.70 6.53 -6.13
CA ALA A 67 1.17 7.80 -5.62
C ALA A 67 -0.35 7.78 -5.43
N LYS A 68 -1.11 7.19 -6.38
CA LYS A 68 -2.57 7.01 -6.24
C LYS A 68 -2.93 6.10 -5.07
N ILE A 69 -2.19 5.01 -4.86
CA ILE A 69 -2.40 4.08 -3.74
C ILE A 69 -2.17 4.78 -2.41
N PHE A 70 -1.07 5.52 -2.26
CA PHE A 70 -0.80 6.28 -1.03
C PHE A 70 -1.85 7.36 -0.79
N LYS A 71 -2.30 8.06 -1.83
CA LYS A 71 -3.40 9.03 -1.72
C LYS A 71 -4.71 8.37 -1.26
N LYS A 72 -5.05 7.19 -1.81
CA LYS A 72 -6.22 6.42 -1.38
C LYS A 72 -6.09 6.00 0.09
N MET A 73 -4.92 5.52 0.51
CA MET A 73 -4.68 5.16 1.91
C MET A 73 -4.80 6.36 2.85
N ARG A 74 -4.32 7.53 2.44
CA ARG A 74 -4.41 8.77 3.22
C ARG A 74 -5.86 9.13 3.55
N VAL A 75 -6.78 8.98 2.59
CA VAL A 75 -8.22 9.20 2.82
C VAL A 75 -8.75 8.33 3.96
N PHE A 76 -8.30 7.09 4.10
CA PHE A 76 -8.70 6.24 5.22
C PHE A 76 -8.04 6.64 6.54
N LEU A 77 -6.76 7.04 6.50
CA LEU A 77 -6.02 7.48 7.69
C LEU A 77 -6.60 8.78 8.29
N ASP A 78 -7.19 9.64 7.46
CA ASP A 78 -7.83 10.88 7.88
C ASP A 78 -9.24 10.66 8.49
N ARG A 79 -9.77 9.44 8.48
CA ARG A 79 -11.07 9.13 9.10
C ARG A 79 -10.96 8.94 10.60
N GLU A 80 -11.69 9.77 11.35
CA GLU A 80 -11.71 9.73 12.82
C GLU A 80 -12.35 8.45 13.40
N ASP A 81 -13.21 7.77 12.62
CA ASP A 81 -13.88 6.53 13.01
C ASP A 81 -12.96 5.29 12.88
N LEU A 82 -11.78 5.43 12.28
CA LEU A 82 -10.81 4.37 12.10
C LEU A 82 -9.57 4.60 12.98
N VAL A 83 -9.05 3.52 13.54
CA VAL A 83 -7.78 3.49 14.27
C VAL A 83 -6.86 2.50 13.58
N PHE A 84 -5.67 2.94 13.24
CA PHE A 84 -4.65 2.12 12.61
C PHE A 84 -3.54 1.80 13.58
N ALA A 85 -3.07 0.56 13.56
CA ALA A 85 -1.95 0.09 14.36
C ALA A 85 -1.02 -0.78 13.50
N GLN A 86 0.26 -0.78 13.86
CA GLN A 86 1.28 -1.58 13.20
C GLN A 86 1.99 -2.43 14.26
N LYS A 87 2.16 -3.72 13.98
CA LYS A 87 2.89 -4.66 14.83
C LYS A 87 4.02 -5.29 14.03
N LYS A 88 5.25 -5.21 14.53
CA LYS A 88 6.40 -5.88 13.90
C LYS A 88 6.27 -7.40 14.05
N LEU A 89 6.52 -8.13 12.97
CA LEU A 89 6.57 -9.59 13.00
C LEU A 89 7.90 -10.05 13.61
N THR A 90 7.87 -11.08 14.44
CA THR A 90 9.08 -11.59 15.12
C THR A 90 9.94 -12.47 14.21
N ASN A 91 9.32 -13.20 13.29
CA ASN A 91 9.98 -14.26 12.51
C ASN A 91 10.17 -13.91 11.03
N LEU A 92 9.68 -12.74 10.60
CA LEU A 92 9.71 -12.28 9.21
C LEU A 92 10.05 -10.80 9.17
N ASP A 93 10.79 -10.37 8.14
CA ASP A 93 11.01 -8.94 7.89
C ASP A 93 9.70 -8.32 7.36
N GLY A 94 8.93 -7.72 8.27
CA GLY A 94 7.65 -7.13 7.93
C GLY A 94 6.81 -6.76 9.13
N TYR A 95 5.62 -6.27 8.82
CA TYR A 95 4.66 -5.78 9.79
C TYR A 95 3.28 -6.35 9.51
N GLU A 96 2.53 -6.54 10.59
CA GLU A 96 1.09 -6.72 10.56
C GLU A 96 0.42 -5.35 10.71
N TYR A 97 -0.41 -5.00 9.73
CA TYR A 97 -1.14 -3.73 9.72
C TYR A 97 -2.60 -3.99 10.07
N ILE A 98 -3.04 -3.34 11.13
CA ILE A 98 -4.32 -3.59 11.78
C ILE A 98 -5.15 -2.33 11.72
N VAL A 99 -6.44 -2.49 11.43
CA VAL A 99 -7.44 -1.43 11.45
C VAL A 99 -8.57 -1.82 12.42
N MET A 100 -9.03 -0.85 13.19
CA MET A 100 -10.18 -0.96 14.08
C MET A 100 -11.16 0.17 13.80
N ARG A 101 -12.45 -0.12 13.81
CA ARG A 101 -13.50 0.91 13.69
C ARG A 101 -14.17 1.16 15.04
N LYS A 102 -14.19 2.42 15.47
CA LYS A 102 -14.87 2.87 16.70
C LYS A 102 -16.39 2.87 16.55
#